data_AF-A0A0Q6DR78-F1
#
_entry.id   AF-A0A0Q6DR78-F1
#
_cell.length_a   1.000
_cell.length_b   1.000
_cell.length_c   1.000
_cell.angle_alpha   90.00
_cell.angle_beta   90.00
_cell.angle_gamma   90.00
#
_symmetry.space_group_name_H-M   'P 1'
#
loop_
_entity.id
_entity.type
_entity.pdbx_description
1 polymer ?
#
loop_
_entity_poly.entity_id
_entity_poly.type
_entity_poly.pdbx_seq_one_letter_code
_entity_poly.pdbx_strand_id
1 'polypeptide(L)'
;MTKTGDDAEQGFLVETQALEMMRFYAENYDTLIFRDLDPKKSIETIGDKPPTCRFCKRSKPEVKFSKDAHVVPAFVGNKVLFSRYECNECNERFSKFEDDLAKMTMGDRALGQVPKRKGYASLKPQGKKSSFERGPNGVVIKQYMDEGVFTVDAANSQFITTYDTQPFRPLGAYKALAKIAFTLLPETELSRFEELRVWLRESDVGSRKVYGGKAHWCYQTFIPGPSPFPKPIISLMRRREGVHAPYLMLFLAFGNWTYQIFPPCPAMDIALADRPIPVTPYPHLYMMQPWLARGPIRYSELFLDQEDRKSEPRVLKMHFDKMERGPLPGEVAGAQNLPPQAPDE
;
A
#
# COMPACT_ATOMS: atom_id res chain seq x y z
N MET A 1 -19.76 -49.62 37.53
CA MET A 1 -18.50 -49.13 36.97
C MET A 1 -18.80 -47.88 36.17
N THR A 2 -18.62 -46.73 36.81
CA THR A 2 -18.77 -45.40 36.22
C THR A 2 -17.58 -45.13 35.30
N LYS A 3 -17.83 -44.96 34.00
CA LYS A 3 -16.87 -44.35 33.07
C LYS A 3 -17.02 -42.84 33.18
N THR A 4 -16.18 -42.22 34.00
CA THR A 4 -15.81 -40.81 33.85
C THR A 4 -14.59 -40.78 32.95
N GLY A 5 -14.80 -40.53 31.67
CA GLY A 5 -13.75 -40.15 30.74
C GLY A 5 -13.97 -38.69 30.42
N ASP A 6 -13.21 -37.82 31.07
CA ASP A 6 -12.92 -36.50 30.52
C ASP A 6 -12.19 -36.73 29.20
N ASP A 7 -12.91 -36.60 28.09
CA ASP A 7 -12.29 -36.41 26.78
C ASP A 7 -11.62 -35.03 26.80
N ALA A 8 -10.41 -34.98 27.37
CA ALA A 8 -9.54 -33.82 27.27
C ALA A 8 -9.23 -33.62 25.78
N GLU A 9 -9.89 -32.64 25.16
CA GLU A 9 -9.64 -32.23 23.78
C GLU A 9 -8.13 -31.98 23.60
N GLN A 10 -7.45 -32.90 22.91
CA GLN A 10 -6.06 -32.75 22.52
C GLN A 10 -5.99 -31.74 21.36
N GLY A 11 -5.98 -30.46 21.69
CA GLY A 11 -5.68 -29.41 20.74
C GLY A 11 -4.19 -29.39 20.38
N PHE A 12 -3.86 -29.18 19.11
CA PHE A 12 -2.51 -28.83 18.70
C PHE A 12 -2.28 -27.33 18.91
N LEU A 13 -1.39 -26.97 19.83
CA LEU A 13 -0.91 -25.59 19.98
C LEU A 13 0.03 -25.26 18.80
N VAL A 14 -0.39 -24.34 17.95
CA VAL A 14 0.44 -23.78 16.87
C VAL A 14 0.68 -22.30 17.18
N GLU A 15 1.64 -22.00 18.05
CA GLU A 15 2.04 -20.62 18.30
C GLU A 15 3.09 -20.19 17.28
N THR A 16 2.74 -19.21 16.45
CA THR A 16 3.64 -18.56 15.50
C THR A 16 3.57 -17.06 15.72
N GLN A 17 4.65 -16.34 15.38
CA GLN A 17 4.67 -14.87 15.47
C GLN A 17 3.50 -14.23 14.70
N ALA A 18 3.10 -14.82 13.57
CA ALA A 18 1.96 -14.37 12.79
C ALA A 18 0.61 -14.55 13.52
N LEU A 19 0.45 -15.66 14.26
CA LEU A 19 -0.72 -15.87 15.10
C LEU A 19 -0.75 -14.90 16.29
N GLU A 20 0.40 -14.61 16.90
CA GLU A 20 0.51 -13.60 17.96
C GLU A 20 0.11 -12.20 17.45
N MET A 21 0.57 -11.82 16.26
CA MET A 21 0.16 -10.58 15.59
C MET A 21 -1.35 -10.54 15.36
N MET A 22 -1.94 -11.65 14.88
CA MET A 22 -3.39 -11.77 14.68
C MET A 22 -4.18 -11.65 15.98
N ARG A 23 -3.73 -12.33 17.04
CA ARG A 23 -4.32 -12.25 18.37
C ARG A 23 -4.25 -10.83 18.91
N PHE A 24 -3.10 -10.16 18.79
CA PHE A 24 -2.93 -8.76 19.18
C PHE A 24 -4.00 -7.86 18.54
N TYR A 25 -4.16 -7.90 17.22
CA TYR A 25 -5.17 -7.06 16.56
C TYR A 25 -6.60 -7.44 16.91
N ALA A 26 -6.92 -8.73 17.03
CA ALA A 26 -8.26 -9.19 17.38
C ALA A 26 -8.69 -8.78 18.80
N GLU A 27 -7.75 -8.77 19.74
CA GLU A 27 -8.00 -8.43 21.15
C GLU A 27 -8.01 -6.91 21.39
N ASN A 28 -7.15 -6.17 20.67
CA ASN A 28 -6.84 -4.78 20.99
C ASN A 28 -7.48 -3.75 20.04
N TYR A 29 -7.99 -4.17 18.89
CA TYR A 29 -8.56 -3.28 17.88
C TYR A 29 -9.94 -3.74 17.40
N ASP A 30 -10.78 -2.76 17.08
CA ASP A 30 -12.01 -2.95 16.33
C ASP A 30 -11.75 -2.69 14.84
N THR A 31 -12.17 -3.63 14.00
CA THR A 31 -12.14 -3.45 12.55
C THR A 31 -13.21 -2.47 12.12
N LEU A 32 -12.81 -1.28 11.67
CA LEU A 32 -13.74 -0.33 11.06
C LEU A 32 -14.02 -0.73 9.60
N ILE A 33 -12.97 -1.09 8.87
CA ILE A 33 -13.03 -1.51 7.47
C ILE A 33 -12.04 -2.64 7.23
N PHE A 34 -12.46 -3.66 6.49
CA PHE A 34 -11.58 -4.68 5.90
C PHE A 34 -12.18 -5.15 4.58
N ARG A 35 -11.50 -4.89 3.46
CA ARG A 35 -11.97 -5.34 2.14
C ARG A 35 -10.86 -5.29 1.08
N ASP A 36 -10.98 -6.16 0.09
CA ASP A 36 -10.27 -5.99 -1.17
C ASP A 36 -10.98 -4.98 -2.10
N LEU A 37 -10.22 -4.45 -3.05
CA LEU A 37 -10.67 -3.56 -4.12
C LEU A 37 -10.59 -4.27 -5.49
N ASP A 38 -11.12 -5.49 -5.58
CA ASP A 38 -11.18 -6.25 -6.83
C ASP A 38 -11.84 -5.45 -7.96
N PRO A 39 -11.16 -5.21 -9.10
CA PRO A 39 -11.77 -4.53 -10.24
C PRO A 39 -12.95 -5.27 -10.87
N LYS A 40 -13.18 -6.54 -10.54
CA LYS A 40 -14.38 -7.29 -10.96
C LYS A 40 -15.63 -6.94 -10.14
N LYS A 41 -15.48 -6.29 -8.98
CA LYS A 41 -16.62 -5.84 -8.16
C LYS A 41 -17.28 -4.60 -8.78
N SER A 42 -18.53 -4.36 -8.37
CA SER A 42 -19.25 -3.15 -8.75
C SER A 42 -18.54 -1.90 -8.21
N ILE A 43 -18.68 -0.81 -8.96
CA ILE A 43 -18.22 0.51 -8.51
C ILE A 43 -19.10 0.95 -7.34
N GLU A 44 -18.45 1.30 -6.24
CA GLU A 44 -19.03 1.87 -5.05
C GLU A 44 -18.56 3.32 -4.88
N THR A 45 -19.47 4.19 -4.46
CA THR A 45 -19.12 5.56 -4.09
C THR A 45 -19.64 5.83 -2.69
N ILE A 46 -18.73 6.06 -1.74
CA ILE A 46 -19.09 6.41 -0.37
C ILE A 46 -19.42 7.90 -0.25
N GLY A 47 -20.29 8.23 0.69
CA GLY A 47 -20.68 9.59 1.03
C GLY A 47 -22.06 10.01 0.53
N ASP A 48 -22.61 10.98 1.23
CA ASP A 48 -24.02 11.35 1.13
C ASP A 48 -24.35 12.17 -0.12
N LYS A 49 -25.66 12.25 -0.39
CA LYS A 49 -26.25 13.17 -1.36
C LYS A 49 -27.25 14.08 -0.62
N PRO A 50 -27.13 15.42 -0.72
CA PRO A 50 -26.08 16.16 -1.43
C PRO A 50 -24.70 16.03 -0.76
N PRO A 51 -23.60 16.13 -1.53
CA PRO A 51 -22.26 15.94 -0.97
C PRO A 51 -21.83 17.13 -0.12
N THR A 52 -21.23 16.83 1.03
CA THR A 52 -20.47 17.77 1.85
C THR A 52 -19.01 17.31 1.90
N CYS A 53 -18.08 18.22 1.66
CA CYS A 53 -16.66 17.89 1.68
C CYS A 53 -16.23 17.66 3.11
N ARG A 54 -15.85 16.43 3.46
CA ARG A 54 -15.41 16.07 4.82
C ARG A 54 -14.14 16.82 5.23
N PHE A 55 -13.31 17.20 4.26
CA PHE A 55 -12.08 17.92 4.51
C PHE A 55 -12.32 19.40 4.78
N CYS A 56 -12.96 20.13 3.85
CA CYS A 56 -13.15 21.57 4.03
C CYS A 56 -14.46 21.96 4.71
N LYS A 57 -15.34 20.99 4.99
CA LYS A 57 -16.68 21.15 5.59
C LYS A 57 -17.65 22.02 4.77
N ARG A 58 -17.30 22.36 3.52
CA ARG A 58 -18.15 23.12 2.58
C ARG A 58 -18.95 22.19 1.67
N SER A 59 -20.10 22.68 1.21
CA SER A 59 -20.99 22.00 0.25
C SER A 59 -21.26 22.90 -0.97
N LYS A 60 -22.17 22.49 -1.87
CA LYS A 60 -22.62 23.35 -2.97
C LYS A 60 -23.46 24.52 -2.42
N PRO A 61 -23.38 25.74 -2.99
CA PRO A 61 -22.65 26.10 -4.22
C PRO A 61 -21.19 26.53 -3.99
N GLU A 62 -20.71 26.62 -2.75
CA GLU A 62 -19.36 27.14 -2.43
C GLU A 62 -18.23 26.32 -3.06
N VAL A 63 -18.42 25.01 -3.20
CA VAL A 63 -17.44 24.11 -3.81
C VAL A 63 -18.08 23.15 -4.83
N LYS A 64 -17.28 22.68 -5.78
CA LYS A 64 -17.70 21.73 -6.83
C LYS A 64 -17.25 20.30 -6.48
N PHE A 65 -18.06 19.32 -6.88
CA PHE A 65 -17.82 17.88 -6.72
C PHE A 65 -17.96 17.19 -8.09
N SER A 66 -17.14 17.62 -9.04
CA SER A 66 -17.20 17.13 -10.44
C SER A 66 -16.02 16.23 -10.80
N LYS A 67 -15.08 16.01 -9.88
CA LYS A 67 -13.96 15.09 -10.05
C LYS A 67 -14.28 13.73 -9.43
N ASP A 68 -13.83 12.66 -10.08
CA ASP A 68 -13.88 11.29 -9.55
C ASP A 68 -12.79 11.09 -8.50
N ALA A 69 -13.06 11.56 -7.28
CA ALA A 69 -12.16 11.37 -6.15
C ALA A 69 -12.14 9.89 -5.75
N HIS A 70 -10.97 9.25 -5.83
CA HIS A 70 -10.80 7.89 -5.36
C HIS A 70 -10.52 7.90 -3.85
N VAL A 71 -11.10 6.95 -3.11
CA VAL A 71 -10.80 6.80 -1.67
C VAL A 71 -9.34 6.36 -1.50
N VAL A 72 -8.96 5.33 -2.27
CA VAL A 72 -7.59 4.82 -2.39
C VAL A 72 -7.09 5.21 -3.79
N PRO A 73 -5.87 5.77 -3.96
CA PRO A 73 -5.42 6.26 -5.26
C PRO A 73 -5.51 5.22 -6.39
N ALA A 74 -5.95 5.64 -7.59
CA ALA A 74 -6.09 4.73 -8.72
C ALA A 74 -4.80 4.00 -9.10
N PHE A 75 -3.64 4.62 -8.82
CA PHE A 75 -2.34 4.07 -9.21
C PHE A 75 -1.96 2.81 -8.45
N VAL A 76 -2.57 2.52 -7.29
CA VAL A 76 -2.36 1.24 -6.58
C VAL A 76 -3.22 0.11 -7.11
N GLY A 77 -4.08 0.37 -8.11
CA GLY A 77 -4.98 -0.62 -8.70
C GLY A 77 -6.45 -0.47 -8.30
N ASN A 78 -6.82 0.55 -7.50
CA ASN A 78 -8.22 0.82 -7.19
C ASN A 78 -8.99 1.29 -8.43
N LYS A 79 -10.06 0.58 -8.77
CA LYS A 79 -11.01 0.95 -9.84
C LYS A 79 -12.46 0.99 -9.38
N VAL A 80 -12.71 0.68 -8.10
CA VAL A 80 -14.06 0.37 -7.60
C VAL A 80 -14.51 1.27 -6.47
N LEU A 81 -13.61 1.90 -5.70
CA LEU A 81 -13.99 2.67 -4.52
C LEU A 81 -13.72 4.17 -4.69
N PHE A 82 -14.81 4.94 -4.83
CA PHE A 82 -14.81 6.38 -5.02
C PHE A 82 -15.43 7.11 -3.83
N SER A 83 -15.23 8.42 -3.74
CA SER A 83 -15.64 9.25 -2.61
C SER A 83 -16.42 10.48 -3.07
N ARG A 84 -17.51 10.78 -2.37
CA ARG A 84 -18.22 12.07 -2.40
C ARG A 84 -17.74 13.06 -1.35
N TYR A 85 -16.87 12.63 -0.45
CA TYR A 85 -16.38 13.43 0.66
C TYR A 85 -15.31 14.45 0.27
N GLU A 86 -14.93 14.56 -1.01
CA GLU A 86 -13.83 15.38 -1.48
C GLU A 86 -14.27 16.34 -2.60
N CYS A 87 -14.21 17.64 -2.32
CA CYS A 87 -14.47 18.66 -3.34
C CYS A 87 -13.26 18.86 -4.26
N ASN A 88 -13.46 19.51 -5.41
CA ASN A 88 -12.45 19.72 -6.44
C ASN A 88 -11.17 20.41 -5.93
N GLU A 89 -11.30 21.38 -5.03
CA GLU A 89 -10.17 22.12 -4.43
C GLU A 89 -9.35 21.23 -3.49
N CYS A 90 -10.02 20.44 -2.64
CA CYS A 90 -9.34 19.49 -1.77
C CYS A 90 -8.67 18.39 -2.59
N ASN A 91 -9.35 17.87 -3.62
CA ASN A 91 -8.78 16.90 -4.54
C ASN A 91 -7.51 17.42 -5.24
N GLU A 92 -7.54 18.63 -5.76
CA GLU A 92 -6.38 19.24 -6.41
C GLU A 92 -5.21 19.41 -5.43
N ARG A 93 -5.50 19.80 -4.19
CA ARG A 93 -4.48 19.86 -3.16
C ARG A 93 -3.86 18.49 -2.89
N PHE A 94 -4.70 17.49 -2.64
CA PHE A 94 -4.25 16.16 -2.23
C PHE A 94 -3.49 15.45 -3.34
N SER A 95 -3.81 15.74 -4.61
CA SER A 95 -3.06 15.24 -5.76
C SER A 95 -1.55 15.49 -5.67
N LYS A 96 -1.11 16.58 -5.00
CA LYS A 96 0.30 16.92 -4.83
C LYS A 96 1.06 15.92 -3.96
N PHE A 97 0.43 15.40 -2.91
CA PHE A 97 1.05 14.43 -2.01
C PHE A 97 0.70 12.99 -2.38
N GLU A 98 -0.43 12.74 -3.06
CA GLU A 98 -0.69 11.47 -3.76
C GLU A 98 0.35 11.21 -4.85
N ASP A 99 0.84 12.25 -5.55
CA ASP A 99 1.97 12.15 -6.49
C ASP A 99 3.28 11.74 -5.79
N ASP A 100 3.55 12.24 -4.58
CA ASP A 100 4.73 11.82 -3.81
C ASP A 100 4.66 10.32 -3.48
N LEU A 101 3.49 9.81 -3.07
CA LEU A 101 3.27 8.36 -2.87
C LEU A 101 3.40 7.57 -4.19
N ALA A 102 2.89 8.12 -5.30
CA ALA A 102 2.99 7.48 -6.61
C ALA A 102 4.45 7.33 -7.08
N LYS A 103 5.29 8.33 -6.79
CA LYS A 103 6.72 8.35 -7.09
C LYS A 103 7.52 7.41 -6.20
N MET A 104 7.25 7.42 -4.89
CA MET A 104 7.84 6.50 -3.91
C MET A 104 7.61 5.04 -4.35
N THR A 105 6.38 4.71 -4.77
CA THR A 105 5.95 3.35 -5.08
C THR A 105 6.08 2.97 -6.56
N MET A 106 6.71 3.80 -7.40
CA MET A 106 6.70 3.60 -8.86
C MET A 106 7.28 2.24 -9.27
N GLY A 107 8.51 1.95 -8.84
CA GLY A 107 9.17 0.69 -9.20
C GLY A 107 8.51 -0.51 -8.53
N ASP A 108 8.06 -0.37 -7.28
CA ASP A 108 7.29 -1.38 -6.56
C ASP A 108 6.04 -1.82 -7.35
N ARG A 109 5.32 -0.85 -7.93
CA ARG A 109 4.14 -1.10 -8.76
C ARG A 109 4.47 -1.72 -10.11
N ALA A 110 5.56 -1.28 -10.74
CA ALA A 110 6.00 -1.83 -12.01
C ALA A 110 6.41 -3.31 -11.86
N LEU A 111 7.25 -3.59 -10.88
CA LEU A 111 7.81 -4.92 -10.60
C LEU A 111 6.70 -5.86 -10.09
N GLY A 112 5.78 -5.36 -9.27
CA GLY A 112 4.57 -6.09 -8.84
C GLY A 112 3.46 -6.19 -9.89
N GLN A 113 3.69 -5.62 -11.09
CA GLN A 113 2.75 -5.65 -12.22
C GLN A 113 1.36 -5.13 -11.86
N VAL A 114 1.32 -4.02 -11.14
CA VAL A 114 0.08 -3.41 -10.66
C VAL A 114 -0.68 -2.80 -11.84
N PRO A 115 -1.97 -3.15 -12.03
CA PRO A 115 -2.80 -2.54 -13.06
C PRO A 115 -2.97 -1.04 -12.82
N LYS A 116 -2.95 -0.25 -13.90
CA LYS A 116 -3.38 1.16 -13.87
C LYS A 116 -4.70 1.32 -14.62
N ARG A 117 -5.17 2.57 -14.78
CA ARG A 117 -6.42 2.85 -15.53
C ARG A 117 -6.44 2.19 -16.91
N LYS A 118 -5.31 2.20 -17.62
CA LYS A 118 -5.09 1.46 -18.87
C LYS A 118 -3.73 0.76 -18.83
N GLY A 119 -3.70 -0.55 -19.02
CA GLY A 119 -2.47 -1.36 -18.94
C GLY A 119 -1.90 -1.47 -17.52
N TYR A 120 -0.58 -1.54 -17.42
CA TYR A 120 0.14 -1.80 -16.16
C TYR A 120 1.16 -0.70 -15.85
N ALA A 121 1.57 -0.62 -14.58
CA ALA A 121 2.70 0.21 -14.17
C ALA A 121 3.99 -0.25 -14.90
N SER A 122 4.87 0.70 -15.15
CA SER A 122 6.15 0.48 -15.83
C SER A 122 7.27 1.24 -15.12
N LEU A 123 8.47 0.70 -15.15
CA LEU A 123 9.65 1.38 -14.61
C LEU A 123 10.51 1.89 -15.77
N LYS A 124 10.79 3.19 -15.73
CA LYS A 124 11.74 3.89 -16.61
C LYS A 124 12.62 4.74 -15.69
N PRO A 125 13.80 4.25 -15.29
CA PRO A 125 14.66 4.98 -14.38
C PRO A 125 15.01 6.37 -14.94
N GLN A 126 15.12 7.35 -14.05
CA GLN A 126 15.35 8.73 -14.46
C GLN A 126 16.69 8.88 -15.19
N GLY A 127 16.69 9.55 -16.34
CA GLY A 127 17.90 9.77 -17.14
C GLY A 127 18.45 8.52 -17.84
N LYS A 128 17.70 7.40 -17.82
CA LYS A 128 18.07 6.13 -18.45
C LYS A 128 17.09 5.78 -19.57
N LYS A 129 17.56 5.01 -20.56
CA LYS A 129 16.73 4.47 -21.64
C LYS A 129 16.21 3.08 -21.34
N SER A 130 16.79 2.40 -20.35
CA SER A 130 16.35 1.08 -19.90
C SER A 130 14.92 1.11 -19.35
N SER A 131 14.16 0.03 -19.55
CA SER A 131 12.78 -0.06 -19.07
C SER A 131 12.34 -1.46 -18.67
N PHE A 132 11.37 -1.52 -17.77
CA PHE A 132 10.64 -2.72 -17.37
C PHE A 132 9.14 -2.48 -17.61
N GLU A 133 8.55 -3.22 -18.54
CA GLU A 133 7.19 -2.99 -19.03
C GLU A 133 6.44 -4.31 -19.21
N ARG A 134 5.16 -4.37 -18.81
CA ARG A 134 4.30 -5.52 -19.13
C ARG A 134 3.87 -5.44 -20.60
N GLY A 135 4.32 -6.40 -21.41
CA GLY A 135 3.83 -6.68 -22.76
C GLY A 135 2.73 -7.75 -22.79
N PRO A 136 2.26 -8.13 -23.98
CA PRO A 136 1.20 -9.13 -24.15
C PRO A 136 1.55 -10.50 -23.56
N ASN A 137 2.80 -10.95 -23.72
CA ASN A 137 3.26 -12.30 -23.38
C ASN A 137 4.05 -12.35 -22.06
N GLY A 138 4.08 -11.26 -21.29
CA GLY A 138 4.89 -11.19 -20.07
C GLY A 138 5.58 -9.85 -19.91
N VAL A 139 6.56 -9.81 -19.01
CA VAL A 139 7.39 -8.61 -18.81
C VAL A 139 8.46 -8.55 -19.90
N VAL A 140 8.61 -7.37 -20.50
CA VAL A 140 9.69 -7.02 -21.42
C VAL A 140 10.65 -6.09 -20.69
N ILE A 141 11.92 -6.51 -20.62
CA ILE A 141 13.00 -5.77 -19.97
C ILE A 141 13.96 -5.33 -21.06
N LYS A 142 14.14 -4.01 -21.20
CA LYS A 142 15.09 -3.41 -22.13
C LYS A 142 16.23 -2.82 -21.31
N GLN A 143 17.44 -3.31 -21.51
CA GLN A 143 18.65 -2.78 -20.90
C GLN A 143 19.52 -2.13 -21.99
N TYR A 144 19.94 -0.89 -21.77
CA TYR A 144 20.96 -0.24 -22.59
C TYR A 144 22.34 -0.49 -22.00
N MET A 145 23.36 -0.64 -22.86
CA MET A 145 24.76 -0.84 -22.44
C MET A 145 25.17 0.21 -21.40
N ASP A 146 25.93 -0.23 -20.40
CA ASP A 146 26.55 0.61 -19.36
C ASP A 146 25.59 1.36 -18.41
N GLU A 147 24.27 1.16 -18.52
CA GLU A 147 23.33 1.83 -17.61
C GLU A 147 23.18 1.16 -16.24
N GLY A 148 23.52 -0.14 -16.12
CA GLY A 148 23.58 -0.88 -14.86
C GLY A 148 22.24 -1.10 -14.13
N VAL A 149 21.11 -0.87 -14.82
CA VAL A 149 19.77 -0.93 -14.21
C VAL A 149 19.35 -2.37 -13.92
N PHE A 150 19.57 -3.28 -14.87
CA PHE A 150 19.18 -4.67 -14.77
C PHE A 150 20.41 -5.56 -14.83
N THR A 151 20.55 -6.47 -13.87
CA THR A 151 21.65 -7.44 -13.78
C THR A 151 21.10 -8.84 -13.59
N VAL A 152 21.66 -9.80 -14.30
CA VAL A 152 21.41 -11.22 -14.07
C VAL A 152 22.60 -11.79 -13.32
N ASP A 153 22.35 -12.27 -12.10
CA ASP A 153 23.27 -13.11 -11.35
C ASP A 153 22.85 -14.57 -11.52
N ALA A 154 23.44 -15.22 -12.52
CA ALA A 154 23.11 -16.61 -12.86
C ALA A 154 23.57 -17.61 -11.79
N ALA A 155 24.60 -17.29 -11.01
CA ALA A 155 25.13 -18.18 -9.98
C ALA A 155 24.15 -18.31 -8.80
N ASN A 156 23.43 -17.23 -8.48
CA ASN A 156 22.44 -17.21 -7.40
C ASN A 156 20.98 -17.29 -7.88
N SER A 157 20.76 -17.49 -9.19
CA SER A 157 19.44 -17.45 -9.81
C SER A 157 18.66 -16.17 -9.49
N GLN A 158 19.34 -15.02 -9.58
CA GLN A 158 18.77 -13.70 -9.25
C GLN A 158 18.72 -12.78 -10.46
N PHE A 159 17.56 -12.16 -10.66
CA PHE A 159 17.39 -10.97 -11.46
C PHE A 159 17.37 -9.75 -10.54
N ILE A 160 18.30 -8.83 -10.74
CA ILE A 160 18.53 -7.67 -9.88
C ILE A 160 18.15 -6.41 -10.65
N THR A 161 17.33 -5.56 -10.04
CA THR A 161 16.95 -4.24 -10.57
C THR A 161 17.43 -3.16 -9.62
N THR A 162 18.27 -2.26 -10.14
CA THR A 162 18.85 -1.12 -9.41
C THR A 162 18.41 0.18 -10.06
N TYR A 163 17.80 1.07 -9.30
CA TYR A 163 17.34 2.37 -9.81
C TYR A 163 17.14 3.37 -8.67
N ASP A 164 17.16 4.65 -8.99
CA ASP A 164 16.70 5.69 -8.07
C ASP A 164 15.22 5.99 -8.27
N THR A 165 14.47 6.15 -7.18
CA THR A 165 13.10 6.66 -7.26
C THR A 165 13.07 8.04 -7.91
N GLN A 166 11.94 8.40 -8.52
CA GLN A 166 11.70 9.80 -8.86
C GLN A 166 11.71 10.66 -7.58
N PRO A 167 12.19 11.91 -7.62
CA PRO A 167 12.23 12.78 -6.45
C PRO A 167 10.84 13.00 -5.83
N PHE A 168 10.68 12.56 -4.58
CA PHE A 168 9.44 12.66 -3.81
C PHE A 168 9.72 13.20 -2.41
N ARG A 169 8.67 13.69 -1.75
CA ARG A 169 8.73 14.09 -0.34
C ARG A 169 8.20 12.95 0.52
N PRO A 170 9.01 12.33 1.40
CA PRO A 170 8.53 11.26 2.27
C PRO A 170 7.30 11.65 3.08
N LEU A 171 7.26 12.87 3.65
CA LEU A 171 6.09 13.37 4.37
C LEU A 171 4.85 13.52 3.49
N GLY A 172 5.03 13.83 2.21
CA GLY A 172 3.96 13.81 1.23
C GLY A 172 3.40 12.40 1.05
N ALA A 173 4.26 11.38 0.92
CA ALA A 173 3.82 9.99 0.82
C ALA A 173 3.05 9.54 2.08
N TYR A 174 3.51 9.94 3.27
CA TYR A 174 2.78 9.70 4.52
C TYR A 174 1.41 10.40 4.54
N LYS A 175 1.34 11.69 4.17
CA LYS A 175 0.07 12.44 4.06
C LYS A 175 -0.92 11.76 3.12
N ALA A 176 -0.45 11.20 2.00
CA ALA A 176 -1.30 10.45 1.08
C ALA A 176 -1.92 9.20 1.74
N LEU A 177 -1.13 8.43 2.48
CA LEU A 177 -1.62 7.28 3.25
C LEU A 177 -2.60 7.74 4.36
N ALA A 178 -2.26 8.79 5.11
CA ALA A 178 -3.14 9.32 6.16
C ALA A 178 -4.46 9.88 5.59
N LYS A 179 -4.45 10.45 4.38
CA LYS A 179 -5.66 10.87 3.67
C LYS A 179 -6.57 9.69 3.33
N ILE A 180 -6.02 8.55 2.94
CA ILE A 180 -6.80 7.32 2.72
C ILE A 180 -7.54 6.96 4.02
N ALA A 181 -6.81 6.90 5.15
CA ALA A 181 -7.39 6.59 6.44
C ALA A 181 -8.51 7.56 6.84
N PHE A 182 -8.25 8.87 6.73
CA PHE A 182 -9.25 9.90 7.06
C PHE A 182 -10.51 9.83 6.18
N THR A 183 -10.35 9.51 4.89
CA THR A 183 -11.49 9.34 3.97
C THR A 183 -12.35 8.12 4.36
N LEU A 184 -11.72 7.09 4.92
CA LEU A 184 -12.34 5.82 5.30
C LEU A 184 -13.00 5.85 6.69
N LEU A 185 -12.74 6.87 7.52
CA LEU A 185 -13.33 6.97 8.86
C LEU A 185 -14.88 6.99 8.78
N PRO A 186 -15.58 6.30 9.70
CA PRO A 186 -17.01 6.51 9.87
C PRO A 186 -17.28 7.89 10.49
N GLU A 187 -18.49 8.42 10.28
CA GLU A 187 -18.89 9.76 10.76
C GLU A 187 -18.70 9.93 12.27
N THR A 188 -18.94 8.86 13.04
CA THR A 188 -18.80 8.82 14.51
C THR A 188 -17.37 9.05 15.02
N GLU A 189 -16.36 8.90 14.17
CA GLU A 189 -14.95 9.03 14.53
C GLU A 189 -14.35 10.37 14.12
N LEU A 190 -14.97 11.11 13.19
CA LEU A 190 -14.34 12.27 12.54
C LEU A 190 -13.94 13.40 13.49
N SER A 191 -14.72 13.62 14.54
CA SER A 191 -14.45 14.68 15.53
C SER A 191 -13.13 14.47 16.27
N ARG A 192 -12.61 13.24 16.34
CA ARG A 192 -11.33 12.89 16.99
C ARG A 192 -10.10 13.17 16.11
N PHE A 193 -10.30 13.48 14.83
CA PHE A 193 -9.22 13.65 13.84
C PHE A 193 -9.20 15.06 13.25
N GLU A 194 -9.61 16.06 14.01
CA GLU A 194 -9.69 17.44 13.53
C GLU A 194 -8.30 18.01 13.18
N GLU A 195 -7.29 17.69 13.99
CA GLU A 195 -5.90 18.08 13.77
C GLU A 195 -5.35 17.46 12.48
N LEU A 196 -5.61 16.17 12.26
CA LEU A 196 -5.26 15.46 11.03
C LEU A 196 -5.96 16.11 9.82
N ARG A 197 -7.26 16.43 9.93
CA ARG A 197 -8.03 17.10 8.87
C ARG A 197 -7.43 18.45 8.51
N VAL A 198 -7.09 19.28 9.51
CA VAL A 198 -6.48 20.60 9.31
C VAL A 198 -5.12 20.46 8.64
N TRP A 199 -4.31 19.49 9.07
CA TRP A 199 -2.96 19.26 8.56
C TRP A 199 -2.92 18.76 7.12
N LEU A 200 -3.78 17.80 6.75
CA LEU A 200 -3.98 17.39 5.36
C LEU A 200 -4.39 18.59 4.50
N ARG A 201 -5.07 19.57 5.12
CA ARG A 201 -5.47 20.84 4.54
C ARG A 201 -4.46 21.98 4.74
N GLU A 202 -3.17 21.70 4.84
CA GLU A 202 -2.13 22.75 4.78
C GLU A 202 -1.55 22.95 3.38
N SER A 203 -1.31 24.22 3.01
CA SER A 203 -0.95 24.59 1.63
C SER A 203 0.44 24.07 1.31
N ASP A 204 1.32 24.17 2.31
CA ASP A 204 2.58 23.47 2.36
C ASP A 204 2.36 21.99 2.70
N VAL A 205 2.93 21.13 1.87
CA VAL A 205 2.93 19.68 2.06
C VAL A 205 3.98 19.28 3.10
N GLY A 206 5.03 20.09 3.30
CA GLY A 206 6.15 19.83 4.20
C GLY A 206 5.88 20.09 5.68
N SER A 207 4.79 20.78 5.98
CA SER A 207 4.47 21.16 7.36
C SER A 207 4.36 19.96 8.31
N ARG A 208 4.93 20.07 9.52
CA ARG A 208 4.97 19.02 10.56
C ARG A 208 4.03 19.31 11.75
N LYS A 209 2.85 19.87 11.49
CA LYS A 209 2.07 20.53 12.55
C LYS A 209 1.29 19.62 13.52
N VAL A 210 1.05 18.34 13.19
CA VAL A 210 0.23 17.46 14.05
C VAL A 210 1.07 16.76 15.12
N TYR A 211 2.23 16.24 14.74
CA TYR A 211 3.25 15.78 15.67
C TYR A 211 4.51 16.60 15.41
N GLY A 212 4.91 17.44 16.38
CA GLY A 212 5.99 18.43 16.26
C GLY A 212 7.38 17.88 15.91
N GLY A 213 7.54 16.55 15.87
CA GLY A 213 8.65 15.86 15.21
C GLY A 213 8.58 14.35 15.45
N LYS A 214 8.86 13.56 14.40
CA LYS A 214 9.26 12.13 14.46
C LYS A 214 8.21 11.05 14.79
N ALA A 215 7.01 11.12 14.21
CA ALA A 215 6.04 10.01 14.33
C ALA A 215 5.47 9.49 13.00
N HIS A 216 5.99 9.96 11.85
CA HIS A 216 5.49 9.57 10.52
C HIS A 216 6.15 8.29 10.01
N TRP A 217 6.01 7.20 10.76
CA TRP A 217 6.56 5.88 10.42
C TRP A 217 5.60 5.09 9.52
N CYS A 218 6.16 4.45 8.50
CA CYS A 218 5.47 3.47 7.68
C CYS A 218 6.18 2.12 7.78
N TYR A 219 5.44 1.12 8.25
CA TYR A 219 5.91 -0.25 8.37
C TYR A 219 5.54 -0.99 7.11
N GLN A 220 6.56 -1.40 6.37
CA GLN A 220 6.44 -1.97 5.04
C GLN A 220 6.90 -3.42 5.04
N THR A 221 6.09 -4.30 4.44
CA THR A 221 6.48 -5.69 4.18
C THR A 221 6.56 -5.95 2.68
N PHE A 222 7.62 -6.62 2.23
CA PHE A 222 7.77 -7.16 0.89
C PHE A 222 7.58 -8.68 0.90
N ILE A 223 6.70 -9.16 0.03
CA ILE A 223 6.46 -10.58 -0.20
C ILE A 223 7.01 -10.94 -1.58
N PRO A 224 7.99 -11.86 -1.69
CA PRO A 224 8.49 -12.31 -2.97
C PRO A 224 7.49 -13.24 -3.67
N GLY A 225 7.43 -13.15 -5.00
CA GLY A 225 6.57 -13.99 -5.84
C GLY A 225 5.74 -13.18 -6.85
N PRO A 226 5.00 -13.86 -7.72
CA PRO A 226 4.19 -13.20 -8.75
C PRO A 226 2.93 -12.59 -8.15
N SER A 227 2.94 -11.26 -7.95
CA SER A 227 1.80 -10.45 -7.48
C SER A 227 1.02 -11.05 -6.28
N PRO A 228 1.65 -11.16 -5.08
CA PRO A 228 1.04 -11.69 -3.87
C PRO A 228 -0.33 -11.07 -3.51
N PHE A 229 -0.48 -9.78 -3.78
CA PHE A 229 -1.70 -9.00 -3.62
C PHE A 229 -2.12 -8.46 -5.01
N PRO A 230 -2.73 -9.29 -5.87
CA PRO A 230 -3.07 -8.90 -7.24
C PRO A 230 -4.18 -7.83 -7.29
N LYS A 231 -4.86 -7.64 -6.16
CA LYS A 231 -5.91 -6.65 -5.93
C LYS A 231 -5.54 -5.91 -4.65
N PRO A 232 -5.78 -4.59 -4.55
CA PRO A 232 -5.48 -3.88 -3.33
C PRO A 232 -6.35 -4.40 -2.17
N ILE A 233 -5.76 -4.52 -0.99
CA ILE A 233 -6.47 -4.83 0.25
C ILE A 233 -6.29 -3.65 1.19
N ILE A 234 -7.39 -3.20 1.79
CA ILE A 234 -7.37 -2.15 2.81
C ILE A 234 -7.95 -2.66 4.12
N SER A 235 -7.32 -2.26 5.21
CA SER A 235 -7.90 -2.36 6.55
C SER A 235 -7.73 -1.04 7.29
N LEU A 236 -8.79 -0.63 7.99
CA LEU A 236 -8.75 0.46 8.94
C LEU A 236 -9.24 -0.08 10.27
N MET A 237 -8.44 0.10 11.32
CA MET A 237 -8.76 -0.41 12.65
C MET A 237 -8.61 0.68 13.70
N ARG A 238 -9.52 0.67 14.68
CA ARG A 238 -9.54 1.58 15.81
C ARG A 238 -9.18 0.83 17.07
N ARG A 239 -8.25 1.37 17.85
CA ARG A 239 -7.86 0.82 19.14
C ARG A 239 -9.03 0.79 20.13
N ARG A 240 -9.15 -0.29 20.89
CA ARG A 240 -10.08 -0.39 22.02
C ARG A 240 -9.62 0.44 23.23
N GLU A 241 -10.54 0.67 24.16
CA GLU A 241 -10.22 1.38 25.40
C GLU A 241 -9.19 0.61 26.25
N GLY A 242 -8.32 1.32 26.98
CA GLY A 242 -7.34 0.72 27.88
C GLY A 242 -6.10 0.11 27.22
N VAL A 243 -6.00 0.09 25.89
CA VAL A 243 -4.88 -0.48 25.16
C VAL A 243 -3.74 0.53 24.98
N HIS A 244 -2.49 0.11 25.22
CA HIS A 244 -1.28 0.92 24.98
C HIS A 244 -0.74 0.73 23.55
N ALA A 245 -1.47 1.24 22.56
CA ALA A 245 -1.12 1.22 21.13
C ALA A 245 -1.66 2.50 20.45
N PRO A 246 -1.29 2.84 19.20
CA PRO A 246 -1.82 4.03 18.51
C PRO A 246 -3.31 3.90 18.20
N TYR A 247 -4.04 5.02 18.24
CA TYR A 247 -5.49 5.01 18.18
C TYR A 247 -6.06 4.46 16.87
N LEU A 248 -5.42 4.75 15.73
CA LEU A 248 -5.86 4.32 14.40
C LEU A 248 -4.71 3.62 13.68
N MET A 249 -5.02 2.53 13.00
CA MET A 249 -4.09 1.82 12.14
C MET A 249 -4.69 1.70 10.73
N LEU A 250 -3.92 2.10 9.72
CA LEU A 250 -4.23 1.83 8.32
C LEU A 250 -3.27 0.78 7.80
N PHE A 251 -3.81 -0.25 7.16
CA PHE A 251 -3.07 -1.21 6.37
C PHE A 251 -3.53 -1.14 4.90
N LEU A 252 -2.56 -1.06 3.99
CA LEU A 252 -2.77 -1.11 2.54
C LEU A 252 -1.80 -2.11 1.93
N ALA A 253 -2.31 -3.10 1.20
CA ALA A 253 -1.49 -4.05 0.45
C ALA A 253 -1.82 -4.00 -1.05
N PHE A 254 -0.81 -4.06 -1.91
CA PHE A 254 -0.97 -4.19 -3.36
C PHE A 254 0.34 -4.68 -4.02
N GLY A 255 0.22 -5.43 -5.11
CA GLY A 255 1.37 -6.04 -5.77
C GLY A 255 2.12 -6.96 -4.81
N ASN A 256 3.33 -6.57 -4.42
CA ASN A 256 4.20 -7.33 -3.53
C ASN A 256 4.41 -6.66 -2.16
N TRP A 257 3.74 -5.53 -1.92
CA TRP A 257 4.07 -4.65 -0.82
C TRP A 257 2.87 -4.40 0.08
N THR A 258 3.13 -4.29 1.38
CA THR A 258 2.21 -3.73 2.37
C THR A 258 2.74 -2.40 2.88
N TYR A 259 1.83 -1.54 3.29
CA TYR A 259 2.08 -0.25 3.90
C TYR A 259 1.16 -0.12 5.10
N GLN A 260 1.75 -0.10 6.29
CA GLN A 260 1.06 0.09 7.54
C GLN A 260 1.51 1.42 8.16
N ILE A 261 0.55 2.28 8.48
CA ILE A 261 0.82 3.53 9.20
C ILE A 261 -0.16 3.69 10.36
N PHE A 262 0.18 4.59 11.28
CA PHE A 262 -0.68 5.00 12.38
C PHE A 262 -1.03 6.48 12.23
N PRO A 263 -2.14 6.82 11.54
CA PRO A 263 -2.50 8.20 11.27
C PRO A 263 -2.59 9.04 12.56
N PRO A 264 -2.06 10.27 12.56
CA PRO A 264 -2.04 11.10 13.76
C PRO A 264 -3.43 11.33 14.37
N CYS A 265 -3.55 11.11 15.67
CA CYS A 265 -4.72 11.41 16.47
C CYS A 265 -4.30 11.90 17.87
N PRO A 266 -3.69 13.09 17.98
CA PRO A 266 -3.13 13.58 19.25
C PRO A 266 -4.13 13.55 20.41
N ALA A 267 -5.40 13.89 20.15
CA ALA A 267 -6.48 13.85 21.13
C ALA A 267 -6.65 12.48 21.80
N MET A 268 -6.41 11.38 21.08
CA MET A 268 -6.58 10.01 21.58
C MET A 268 -5.25 9.33 21.93
N ASP A 269 -4.14 9.88 21.46
CA ASP A 269 -2.79 9.32 21.61
C ASP A 269 -1.92 10.08 22.63
N ILE A 270 -2.45 11.09 23.33
CA ILE A 270 -1.69 11.90 24.29
C ILE A 270 -0.97 11.07 25.37
N ALA A 271 -1.58 9.96 25.80
CA ALA A 271 -1.00 9.05 26.79
C ALA A 271 0.23 8.26 26.26
N LEU A 272 0.44 8.24 24.94
CA LEU A 272 1.57 7.59 24.28
C LEU A 272 2.74 8.54 24.02
N ALA A 273 2.55 9.85 24.25
CA ALA A 273 3.59 10.84 24.02
C ALA A 273 4.88 10.50 24.79
N ASP A 274 6.02 10.62 24.10
CA ASP A 274 7.36 10.35 24.62
C ASP A 274 7.61 8.94 25.18
N ARG A 275 6.73 7.98 24.87
CA ARG A 275 6.87 6.57 25.27
C ARG A 275 7.22 5.69 24.07
N PRO A 276 8.03 4.63 24.27
CA PRO A 276 8.19 3.62 23.24
C PRO A 276 6.86 2.88 23.05
N ILE A 277 6.38 2.85 21.81
CA ILE A 277 5.17 2.13 21.43
C ILE A 277 5.61 0.87 20.68
N PRO A 278 5.37 -0.34 21.22
CA PRO A 278 5.64 -1.55 20.46
C PRO A 278 4.70 -1.59 19.25
N VAL A 279 5.28 -1.63 18.06
CA VAL A 279 4.51 -1.75 16.82
C VAL A 279 4.46 -3.21 16.41
N THR A 280 3.24 -3.73 16.34
CA THR A 280 2.94 -5.06 15.81
C THR A 280 2.62 -4.94 14.31
N PRO A 281 3.35 -5.62 13.41
CA PRO A 281 2.96 -5.70 12.01
C PRO A 281 1.56 -6.28 11.84
N TYR A 282 0.75 -5.69 10.98
CA TYR A 282 -0.58 -6.22 10.69
C TYR A 282 -0.45 -7.54 9.93
N PRO A 283 -1.05 -8.64 10.42
CA PRO A 283 -0.88 -9.95 9.83
C PRO A 283 -1.52 -10.01 8.44
N HIS A 284 -0.91 -10.79 7.56
CA HIS A 284 -1.45 -11.06 6.24
C HIS A 284 -1.27 -12.54 5.86
N LEU A 285 -1.96 -12.98 4.80
CA LEU A 285 -2.00 -14.38 4.37
C LEU A 285 -0.60 -15.04 4.33
N TYR A 286 0.38 -14.38 3.70
CA TYR A 286 1.73 -14.93 3.58
C TYR A 286 2.52 -15.01 4.90
N MET A 287 2.19 -14.24 5.93
CA MET A 287 2.78 -14.45 7.27
C MET A 287 2.17 -15.68 7.94
N MET A 288 0.88 -15.92 7.71
CA MET A 288 0.17 -17.10 8.23
C MET A 288 0.50 -18.39 7.45
N GLN A 289 0.82 -18.24 6.16
CA GLN A 289 1.09 -19.33 5.23
C GLN A 289 2.40 -19.03 4.47
N PRO A 290 3.57 -19.03 5.15
CA PRO A 290 4.84 -18.61 4.57
C PRO A 290 5.29 -19.46 3.38
N TRP A 291 4.85 -20.72 3.28
CA TRP A 291 5.12 -21.60 2.13
C TRP A 291 4.50 -21.11 0.81
N LEU A 292 3.54 -20.18 0.84
CA LEU A 292 3.01 -19.54 -0.36
C LEU A 292 3.97 -18.48 -0.95
N ALA A 293 4.89 -17.95 -0.15
CA ALA A 293 5.85 -16.96 -0.61
C ALA A 293 6.98 -17.65 -1.40
N ARG A 294 7.45 -17.01 -2.48
CA ARG A 294 8.57 -17.52 -3.30
C ARG A 294 9.91 -17.04 -2.76
N GLY A 295 10.11 -17.13 -1.45
CA GLY A 295 11.30 -16.68 -0.73
C GLY A 295 11.00 -15.98 0.60
N PRO A 296 12.03 -15.44 1.27
CA PRO A 296 11.87 -14.79 2.57
C PRO A 296 11.07 -13.49 2.46
N ILE A 297 10.08 -13.35 3.35
CA ILE A 297 9.32 -12.11 3.55
C ILE A 297 10.24 -11.10 4.24
N ARG A 298 10.29 -9.86 3.74
CA ARG A 298 11.17 -8.81 4.27
C ARG A 298 10.35 -7.70 4.90
N TYR A 299 10.76 -7.27 6.08
CA TYR A 299 10.16 -6.15 6.80
C TYR A 299 11.11 -4.95 6.80
N SER A 300 10.55 -3.75 6.74
CA SER A 300 11.29 -2.49 6.75
C SER A 300 10.48 -1.38 7.40
N GLU A 301 11.16 -0.51 8.14
CA GLU A 301 10.58 0.68 8.74
C GLU A 301 11.02 1.89 7.93
N LEU A 302 10.04 2.60 7.37
CA LEU A 302 10.27 3.79 6.56
C LEU A 302 9.96 5.02 7.40
N PHE A 303 10.98 5.83 7.65
CA PHE A 303 10.81 7.12 8.32
C PHE A 303 10.39 8.20 7.31
N LEU A 304 9.08 8.47 7.23
CA LEU A 304 8.50 9.35 6.22
C LEU A 304 8.25 10.77 6.75
N ASP A 305 9.22 11.36 7.46
CA ASP A 305 9.07 12.66 8.13
C ASP A 305 9.74 13.84 7.38
N GLN A 306 10.45 13.54 6.28
CA GLN A 306 11.20 14.54 5.53
C GLN A 306 10.30 15.29 4.54
N GLU A 307 10.42 16.61 4.51
CA GLU A 307 9.66 17.50 3.64
C GLU A 307 10.34 17.77 2.30
N ASP A 308 11.66 17.63 2.25
CA ASP A 308 12.44 17.87 1.05
C ASP A 308 12.23 16.76 0.03
N ARG A 309 12.30 17.15 -1.25
CA ARG A 309 12.30 16.18 -2.34
C ARG A 309 13.65 15.47 -2.37
N LYS A 310 13.62 14.15 -2.33
CA LYS A 310 14.80 13.31 -2.53
C LYS A 310 14.48 12.13 -3.43
N SER A 311 15.51 11.65 -4.10
CA SER A 311 15.53 10.31 -4.70
C SER A 311 16.12 9.33 -3.68
N GLU A 312 15.61 8.10 -3.70
CA GLU A 312 16.14 7.01 -2.89
C GLU A 312 16.65 5.89 -3.79
N PRO A 313 17.86 5.36 -3.54
CA PRO A 313 18.34 4.20 -4.27
C PRO A 313 17.53 2.96 -3.89
N ARG A 314 17.16 2.17 -4.90
CA ARG A 314 16.38 0.94 -4.75
C ARG A 314 17.14 -0.21 -5.38
N VAL A 315 17.19 -1.32 -4.66
CA VAL A 315 17.70 -2.61 -5.16
C VAL A 315 16.65 -3.66 -4.91
N LEU A 316 16.02 -4.17 -5.98
CA LEU A 316 15.13 -5.31 -5.91
C LEU A 316 15.81 -6.55 -6.46
N LYS A 317 15.66 -7.66 -5.76
CA LYS A 317 16.13 -8.99 -6.17
C LYS A 317 14.92 -9.88 -6.38
N MET A 318 14.84 -10.50 -7.55
CA MET A 318 13.81 -11.47 -7.93
C MET A 318 14.50 -12.81 -8.21
N HIS A 319 13.89 -13.91 -7.77
CA HIS A 319 14.38 -15.24 -8.11
C HIS A 319 13.85 -15.67 -9.48
N PHE A 320 14.62 -16.48 -10.20
CA PHE A 320 14.16 -17.19 -11.40
C PHE A 320 14.51 -18.67 -11.31
N ASP A 321 13.64 -19.54 -11.80
CA ASP A 321 13.88 -20.99 -11.76
C ASP A 321 14.79 -21.46 -12.90
N LYS A 322 14.64 -20.86 -14.08
CA LYS A 322 15.39 -21.21 -15.29
C LYS A 322 15.62 -19.99 -16.18
N MET A 323 16.74 -20.01 -16.91
CA MET A 323 17.00 -19.07 -18.00
C MET A 323 17.00 -19.81 -19.32
N GLU A 324 16.23 -19.30 -20.29
CA GLU A 324 16.17 -19.84 -21.64
C GLU A 324 16.53 -18.75 -22.64
N ARG A 325 17.24 -19.14 -23.69
CA ARG A 325 17.59 -18.22 -24.77
C ARG A 325 16.34 -17.99 -25.62
N GLY A 326 15.82 -16.77 -25.55
CA GLY A 326 14.74 -16.34 -26.44
C GLY A 326 15.20 -16.15 -27.89
N PRO A 327 14.24 -16.01 -28.83
CA PRO A 327 14.53 -15.69 -30.22
C PRO A 327 15.30 -14.37 -30.36
N LEU A 328 16.09 -14.23 -31.42
CA LEU A 328 16.89 -13.02 -31.64
C LEU A 328 15.99 -11.79 -31.88
N PRO A 329 16.42 -10.58 -31.48
CA PRO A 329 15.65 -9.35 -31.72
C PRO A 329 15.47 -9.13 -33.23
N GLY A 330 14.29 -9.48 -33.75
CA GLY A 330 13.96 -9.46 -35.19
C GLY A 330 12.97 -10.56 -35.60
N GLU A 331 12.93 -11.68 -34.86
CA GLU A 331 12.01 -12.81 -35.12
C GLU A 331 10.69 -12.71 -34.34
N VAL A 332 10.57 -11.75 -33.41
CA VAL A 332 9.38 -11.59 -32.54
C VAL A 332 8.25 -10.80 -33.23
N ALA A 333 8.45 -10.35 -34.47
CA ALA A 333 7.38 -9.81 -35.31
C ALA A 333 6.49 -10.95 -35.86
N GLY A 334 5.86 -11.71 -34.96
CA GLY A 334 5.06 -12.87 -35.35
C GLY A 334 4.51 -13.74 -34.21
N ALA A 335 4.54 -13.30 -32.95
CA ALA A 335 3.84 -14.03 -31.89
C ALA A 335 2.33 -13.75 -31.98
N GLN A 336 1.67 -14.50 -32.88
CA GLN A 336 0.23 -14.61 -33.01
C GLN A 336 -0.41 -15.00 -31.66
N ASN A 337 -1.63 -14.49 -31.46
CA ASN A 337 -2.51 -14.68 -30.32
C ASN A 337 -2.39 -16.07 -29.66
N LEU A 338 -1.82 -16.13 -28.45
CA LEU A 338 -2.14 -17.22 -27.54
C LEU A 338 -3.52 -16.94 -26.94
N PRO A 339 -4.46 -17.90 -26.97
CA PRO A 339 -5.78 -17.71 -26.39
C PRO A 339 -5.66 -17.48 -24.87
N PRO A 340 -6.62 -16.75 -24.26
CA PRO A 340 -6.60 -16.50 -22.83
C PRO A 340 -6.55 -17.82 -22.06
N GLN A 341 -5.61 -17.93 -21.13
CA GLN A 341 -5.59 -19.02 -20.17
C GLN A 341 -6.94 -19.04 -19.45
N ALA A 342 -7.60 -20.19 -19.49
CA ALA A 342 -8.83 -20.43 -18.75
C ALA A 342 -8.57 -20.22 -17.25
N PRO A 343 -9.55 -19.70 -16.49
CA PRO A 343 -9.45 -19.72 -15.04
C PRO A 343 -9.39 -21.18 -14.58
N ASP A 344 -8.42 -21.50 -13.72
CA ASP A 344 -8.36 -22.78 -13.02
C ASP A 344 -9.71 -23.04 -12.32
N GLU A 345 -10.24 -24.25 -12.51
CA GLU A 345 -11.46 -24.76 -11.85
C GLU A 345 -11.28 -24.92 -10.34
#